data_AF-A0A659UF55-F1
#
_entry.id   AF-A0A659UF55-F1
#
_cell.length_a   1.000
_cell.length_b   1.000
_cell.length_c   1.000
_cell.angle_alpha   90.00
_cell.angle_beta   90.00
_cell.angle_gamma   90.00
#
_symmetry.space_group_name_H-M   'P 1'
#
loop_
_entity.id
_entity.type
_entity.pdbx_description
1 polymer ?
#
loop_
_entity_poly.entity_id
_entity_poly.type
_entity_poly.pdbx_seq_one_letter_code
_entity_poly.pdbx_strand_id
1 'polypeptide(L)'
;VEAFTGTSNVLLAMDNDVEALGTNGHELPMVFAALANSEKELKQSPYKVLQDWQRYYGGNLLIVLPDAFGTASFLRDAPDWVAEWMGFRPDSAPPIDGG
;
A
#
# COMPACT_ATOMS: atom_id res chain seq x y z
N VAL A 1 -14.41 -24.02 5.80
CA VAL A 1 -13.50 -23.01 5.21
C VAL A 1 -12.30 -22.93 6.11
N GLU A 2 -11.11 -23.11 5.56
CA GLU A 2 -9.86 -22.96 6.30
C GLU A 2 -9.60 -21.46 6.50
N ALA A 3 -9.36 -21.03 7.75
CA ALA A 3 -9.25 -19.60 8.09
C ALA A 3 -7.81 -19.06 7.97
N PHE A 4 -6.82 -19.95 7.95
CA PHE A 4 -5.41 -19.59 7.79
C PHE A 4 -5.07 -19.45 6.31
N THR A 5 -4.46 -18.33 5.93
CA THR A 5 -4.22 -18.00 4.51
C THR A 5 -2.74 -17.90 4.14
N GLY A 6 -1.82 -17.95 5.09
CA GLY A 6 -0.37 -17.85 4.82
C GLY A 6 0.40 -17.06 5.88
N THR A 7 1.64 -16.70 5.56
CA THR A 7 2.55 -15.94 6.44
C THR A 7 3.37 -14.92 5.66
N SER A 8 3.75 -13.81 6.28
CA SER A 8 4.66 -12.83 5.67
C SER A 8 6.14 -13.22 5.78
N ASN A 9 6.47 -14.20 6.63
CA ASN A 9 7.82 -14.70 6.74
C ASN A 9 8.12 -15.69 5.59
N VAL A 10 8.92 -15.26 4.62
CA VAL A 10 9.23 -16.05 3.41
C VAL A 10 9.95 -17.38 3.71
N LEU A 11 10.74 -17.46 4.79
CA LEU A 11 11.39 -18.70 5.19
C LEU A 11 10.34 -19.71 5.72
N LEU A 12 9.42 -19.25 6.56
CA LEU A 12 8.34 -20.10 7.05
C LEU A 12 7.37 -20.51 5.94
N ALA A 13 7.09 -19.62 4.99
CA ALA A 13 6.29 -19.93 3.81
C ALA A 13 6.91 -21.08 3.00
N MET A 14 8.22 -20.98 2.73
CA MET A 14 8.98 -22.01 2.03
C MET A 14 9.04 -23.34 2.80
N ASP A 15 9.36 -23.30 4.09
CA ASP A 15 9.56 -24.52 4.91
C ASP A 15 8.26 -25.29 5.17
N ASN A 16 7.10 -24.62 5.11
CA ASN A 16 5.81 -25.20 5.47
C ASN A 16 4.84 -25.29 4.28
N ASP A 17 5.27 -24.96 3.06
CA ASP A 17 4.45 -24.99 1.83
C ASP A 17 3.14 -24.18 1.97
N VAL A 18 3.25 -22.96 2.51
CA VAL A 18 2.12 -22.03 2.67
C VAL A 18 2.40 -20.72 1.92
N GLU A 19 1.34 -20.00 1.56
CA GLU A 19 1.48 -18.75 0.79
C GLU A 19 2.29 -17.67 1.52
N ALA A 20 3.18 -17.02 0.76
CA ALA A 20 3.90 -15.84 1.21
C ALA A 20 3.05 -14.59 1.01
N LEU A 21 2.76 -13.86 2.09
CA LEU A 21 1.85 -12.72 2.08
C LEU A 21 2.60 -11.39 2.32
N GLY A 22 2.36 -10.41 1.45
CA GLY A 22 2.93 -9.06 1.63
C GLY A 22 2.66 -8.15 0.44
N THR A 23 2.62 -6.84 0.68
CA THR A 23 2.55 -5.81 -0.36
C THR A 23 3.65 -4.76 -0.13
N ASN A 24 3.32 -3.48 -0.06
CA ASN A 24 4.28 -2.40 0.22
C ASN A 24 4.16 -1.89 1.67
N GLY A 25 5.20 -1.23 2.15
CA GLY A 25 5.26 -0.55 3.45
C GLY A 25 5.42 0.96 3.34
N HIS A 26 5.25 1.68 4.46
CA HIS A 26 5.34 3.16 4.51
C HIS A 26 6.69 3.73 4.10
N GLU A 27 7.75 2.94 4.11
CA GLU A 27 9.08 3.37 3.68
C GLU A 27 9.08 3.95 2.26
N LEU A 28 8.25 3.42 1.35
CA LEU A 28 8.18 3.90 -0.03
C LEU A 28 7.65 5.34 -0.12
N PRO A 29 6.42 5.66 0.36
CA PRO A 29 5.94 7.04 0.33
C PRO A 29 6.79 7.98 1.19
N MET A 30 7.37 7.52 2.30
CA MET A 30 8.30 8.33 3.11
C MET A 30 9.56 8.73 2.34
N VAL A 31 10.19 7.79 1.62
CA VAL A 31 11.40 8.08 0.82
C VAL A 31 11.06 8.92 -0.41
N PHE A 32 9.96 8.63 -1.11
CA PHE A 32 9.56 9.42 -2.28
C PHE A 32 9.26 10.87 -1.90
N ALA A 33 8.63 11.10 -0.75
CA ALA A 33 8.42 12.44 -0.20
C ALA A 33 9.74 13.13 0.14
N ALA A 34 10.68 12.43 0.78
CA ALA A 34 11.98 12.99 1.12
C ALA A 34 12.85 13.35 -0.10
N LEU A 35 12.65 12.67 -1.23
CA LEU A 35 13.35 12.93 -2.49
C LEU A 35 12.69 14.02 -3.36
N ALA A 36 11.51 14.50 -2.99
CA ALA A 36 10.80 15.52 -3.75
C ALA A 36 11.51 16.88 -3.69
N ASN A 37 11.63 17.56 -4.83
CA ASN A 37 12.35 18.83 -4.96
C ASN A 37 11.40 20.04 -5.07
N SER A 38 10.10 19.81 -4.98
CA SER A 38 9.09 20.87 -4.99
C SER A 38 7.84 20.44 -4.21
N GLU A 39 7.02 21.41 -3.80
CA GLU A 39 5.72 21.11 -3.18
C GLU A 39 4.81 20.27 -4.10
N LYS A 40 4.89 20.50 -5.41
CA LYS A 40 4.13 19.73 -6.40
C LYS A 40 4.56 18.27 -6.40
N GLU A 41 5.86 18.00 -6.43
CA GLU A 41 6.40 16.64 -6.35
C GLU A 41 6.07 15.99 -5.02
N LEU A 42 6.18 16.73 -3.92
CA LEU A 42 5.88 16.24 -2.57
C LEU A 42 4.41 15.79 -2.48
N LYS A 43 3.46 16.62 -2.94
CA LYS A 43 2.03 16.29 -2.97
C LYS A 43 1.70 15.09 -3.85
N GLN A 44 2.47 14.87 -4.92
CA GLN A 44 2.28 13.75 -5.85
C GLN A 44 3.01 12.47 -5.41
N SER A 45 3.93 12.56 -4.46
CA SER A 45 4.75 11.43 -4.01
C SER A 45 3.95 10.19 -3.60
N PRO A 46 2.79 10.27 -2.90
CA PRO A 46 2.04 9.06 -2.52
C PRO A 46 1.48 8.31 -3.74
N TYR A 47 1.00 9.05 -4.76
CA TYR A 47 0.45 8.43 -5.97
C TYR A 47 1.55 7.92 -6.89
N LYS A 48 2.72 8.58 -6.89
CA LYS A 48 3.87 8.11 -7.67
C LYS A 48 4.36 6.74 -7.18
N VAL A 49 4.31 6.47 -5.87
CA VAL A 49 4.61 5.14 -5.32
C VAL A 49 3.67 4.08 -5.90
N LEU A 50 2.37 4.34 -5.92
CA LEU A 50 1.39 3.41 -6.48
C LEU A 50 1.63 3.17 -7.98
N GLN A 51 1.91 4.22 -8.75
CA GLN A 51 2.24 4.11 -10.16
C GLN A 51 3.50 3.28 -10.41
N ASP A 52 4.54 3.46 -9.60
CA ASP A 52 5.78 2.68 -9.75
C ASP A 52 5.58 1.23 -9.26
N TRP A 53 4.76 0.99 -8.23
CA TRP A 53 4.41 -0.35 -7.75
C TRP A 53 3.63 -1.17 -8.79
N GLN A 54 2.57 -0.61 -9.38
CA GLN A 54 1.73 -1.30 -10.37
C GLN A 54 2.43 -1.58 -11.71
N ARG A 55 3.60 -0.99 -11.95
CA ARG A 55 4.44 -1.33 -13.13
C ARG A 55 5.08 -2.71 -13.00
N TYR A 56 5.37 -3.15 -11.77
CA TYR A 56 6.03 -4.43 -11.50
C TYR A 56 5.06 -5.48 -10.96
N TYR A 57 4.02 -5.05 -10.24
CA TYR A 57 3.10 -5.93 -9.54
C TYR A 57 1.64 -5.68 -9.97
N GLY A 58 0.80 -6.71 -9.86
CA GLY A 58 -0.61 -6.65 -10.21
C GLY A 58 -1.46 -7.58 -9.34
N GLY A 59 -2.75 -7.66 -9.64
CA GLY A 59 -3.70 -8.52 -8.92
C GLY A 59 -3.69 -8.23 -7.41
N ASN A 60 -3.61 -9.28 -6.60
CA ASN A 60 -3.69 -9.20 -5.13
C ASN A 60 -2.58 -8.36 -4.47
N LEU A 61 -1.56 -7.93 -5.22
CA LEU A 61 -0.51 -7.04 -4.72
C LEU A 61 -0.88 -5.55 -4.83
N LEU A 62 -2.01 -5.22 -5.47
CA LEU A 62 -2.51 -3.85 -5.57
C LEU A 62 -3.34 -3.47 -4.34
N ILE A 63 -2.66 -3.36 -3.20
CA ILE A 63 -3.24 -2.86 -1.93
C ILE A 63 -2.69 -1.46 -1.62
N VAL A 64 -3.59 -0.49 -1.48
CA VAL A 64 -3.26 0.90 -1.16
C VAL A 64 -2.98 1.04 0.34
N LEU A 65 -1.88 1.69 0.69
CA LEU A 65 -1.51 2.08 2.06
C LEU A 65 -1.61 3.61 2.19
N PRO A 66 -2.79 4.16 2.55
CA PRO A 66 -3.11 5.57 2.31
C PRO A 66 -2.60 6.52 3.40
N ASP A 67 -2.15 5.99 4.53
CA ASP A 67 -2.03 6.75 5.77
C ASP A 67 -0.60 7.17 6.13
N ALA A 68 0.36 6.99 5.20
CA ALA A 68 1.73 7.51 5.34
C ALA A 68 1.76 9.00 5.74
N PHE A 69 0.82 9.79 5.20
CA PHE A 69 0.63 11.20 5.52
C PHE A 69 -0.84 11.52 5.86
N GLY A 70 -1.60 10.51 6.29
CA GLY A 70 -3.03 10.60 6.64
C GLY A 70 -4.00 10.28 5.50
N THR A 71 -4.88 9.29 5.75
CA THR A 71 -5.87 8.77 4.79
C THR A 71 -6.77 9.86 4.21
N ALA A 72 -7.28 10.77 5.02
CA ALA A 72 -8.19 11.82 4.53
C ALA A 72 -7.52 12.75 3.51
N SER A 73 -6.23 13.05 3.70
CA SER A 73 -5.47 13.87 2.75
C SER A 73 -5.20 13.11 1.46
N PHE A 74 -4.87 11.82 1.57
CA PHE A 74 -4.69 10.95 0.42
C PHE A 74 -5.99 10.82 -0.41
N LEU A 75 -7.12 10.52 0.22
CA LEU A 75 -8.38 10.30 -0.50
C LEU A 75 -8.93 11.57 -1.16
N ARG A 76 -8.74 12.74 -0.55
CA ARG A 76 -9.24 14.02 -1.08
C ARG A 76 -8.67 14.35 -2.47
N ASP A 77 -7.41 13.99 -2.70
CA ASP A 77 -6.67 14.35 -3.92
C ASP A 77 -6.33 13.10 -4.78
N ALA A 78 -6.94 11.94 -4.48
CA ALA A 78 -6.64 10.68 -5.14
C ALA A 78 -7.12 10.67 -6.61
N PRO A 79 -6.27 10.29 -7.57
CA PRO A 79 -6.72 10.04 -8.94
C PRO A 79 -7.72 8.88 -9.03
N ASP A 80 -8.66 8.95 -9.99
CA ASP A 80 -9.73 7.95 -10.15
C ASP A 80 -9.23 6.49 -10.25
N TRP A 81 -8.09 6.26 -10.91
CA TRP A 81 -7.51 4.92 -11.07
C TRP A 81 -7.10 4.27 -9.74
N VAL A 82 -6.95 5.03 -8.66
CA VAL A 82 -6.70 4.47 -7.32
C VAL A 82 -7.88 3.60 -6.87
N ALA A 83 -9.10 3.92 -7.30
CA ALA A 83 -10.29 3.12 -7.01
C ALA A 83 -10.33 1.76 -7.75
N GLU A 84 -9.45 1.56 -8.74
CA GLU A 84 -9.34 0.28 -9.47
C GLU A 84 -8.42 -0.73 -8.76
N TRP A 85 -7.74 -0.32 -7.68
CA TRP A 85 -6.91 -1.21 -6.88
C TRP A 85 -7.75 -2.21 -6.08
N MET A 86 -7.17 -3.37 -5.78
CA MET A 86 -7.89 -4.50 -5.17
C MET A 86 -8.39 -4.19 -3.75
N GLY A 87 -7.74 -3.29 -3.04
CA GLY A 87 -8.17 -2.90 -1.70
C GLY A 87 -7.27 -1.88 -1.03
N PHE A 88 -7.60 -1.58 0.23
CA PHE A 88 -6.90 -0.62 1.08
C PHE A 88 -6.48 -1.29 2.39
N ARG A 89 -5.37 -0.82 2.96
CA ARG A 89 -4.85 -1.22 4.26
C ARG A 89 -4.74 0.00 5.18
N PRO A 90 -5.80 0.33 5.96
CA PRO A 90 -5.69 1.35 7.00
C PRO A 90 -4.81 0.82 8.15
N ASP A 91 -3.77 1.56 8.54
CA ASP A 91 -2.75 1.08 9.48
C ASP A 91 -2.62 1.97 10.75
N SER A 92 -3.33 3.10 10.78
CA SER A 92 -3.24 4.11 11.86
C SER A 92 -4.59 4.57 12.42
N ALA A 93 -5.71 4.16 11.83
CA ALA A 93 -7.06 4.48 12.28
C ALA A 93 -7.76 3.28 12.97
N PRO A 94 -8.76 3.50 13.84
CA PRO A 94 -9.59 2.42 14.36
C PRO A 94 -10.21 1.60 13.21
N PRO A 95 -10.30 0.25 13.32
CA PRO A 95 -10.74 -0.60 12.20
C PRO A 95 -12.12 -0.27 11.63
N ILE A 96 -13.06 0.18 12.46
CA ILE A 96 -14.43 0.54 12.02
C ILE A 96 -14.44 1.90 11.34
N ASP A 97 -13.72 2.89 11.87
CA ASP A 97 -13.71 4.25 11.32
C ASP A 97 -12.84 4.36 10.06
N GLY A 98 -11.81 3.50 9.94
CA GLY A 98 -10.88 3.49 8.82
C GLY A 98 -11.27 2.59 7.64
N GLY A 99 -12.27 1.70 7.83
CA GLY A 99 -12.79 0.79 6.81
C GLY A 99 -14.00 1.37 6.08
#